data_AF-A0A7S2UPA4-F1
#
_entry.id   AF-A0A7S2UPA4-F1
#
_cell.length_a   1.000
_cell.length_b   1.000
_cell.length_c   1.000
_cell.angle_alpha   90.00
_cell.angle_beta   90.00
_cell.angle_gamma   90.00
#
_symmetry.space_group_name_H-M   'P 1'
#
loop_
_entity.id
_entity.type
_entity.pdbx_description
1 polymer ?
#
loop_
_entity_poly.entity_id
_entity_poly.type
_entity_poly.pdbx_seq_one_letter_code
_entity_poly.pdbx_strand_id
1 'polypeptide(L)'
;MNDLLSLYTSDAVFAAQSAHIYVFESIAESNFADDFFSSLWENDTQNYTAQSLVVAIDEHLSEMSTCLSNDLLYSKAVSAIVKATIRFYIRRLLFKAGQVRKLQKARTRSMRDPTKKKVDDTMSRPFEESFDIVRRIEADIKIMKTFFEGMVPRIPPISRVIEHEFSILVTFQECLNVAAGVSLDSSFAAFATVLHKKTGRNVRMTKTIIDDLWRLVVNSKERHRMRSELKKIGPELNKISMLCNKGQTESLSELSERAEVPGLDMKSILKDIYSGDDRIDDHNKVHFPHPFDKKKTKEKKIDTNVEVDRWYDRESEQPRHIKVAEAVWGEQGK
;
A
#
# COMPACT_ATOMS: atom_id res chain seq x y z
N MET A 1 38.27 7.30 -16.35
CA MET A 1 38.23 7.35 -14.86
C MET A 1 36.90 7.92 -14.36
N ASN A 2 36.40 9.02 -14.93
CA ASN A 2 35.09 9.59 -14.58
C ASN A 2 33.91 8.63 -14.80
N ASP A 3 33.92 7.83 -15.87
CA ASP A 3 32.84 6.88 -16.17
C ASP A 3 32.75 5.75 -15.14
N LEU A 4 33.89 5.30 -14.61
CA LEU A 4 33.97 4.25 -13.60
C LEU A 4 33.44 4.76 -12.24
N LEU A 5 33.80 6.00 -11.86
CA LEU A 5 33.30 6.63 -10.64
C LEU A 5 31.79 6.87 -10.70
N SER A 6 31.29 7.31 -11.87
CA SER A 6 29.85 7.46 -12.11
C SER A 6 29.10 6.14 -12.00
N LEU A 7 29.67 5.04 -12.52
CA LEU A 7 29.09 3.71 -12.42
C LEU A 7 28.99 3.24 -10.97
N TYR A 8 30.09 3.28 -10.21
CA TYR A 8 30.08 2.87 -8.80
C TYR A 8 29.13 3.71 -7.94
N THR A 9 29.02 5.01 -8.22
CA THR A 9 28.08 5.89 -7.51
C THR A 9 26.63 5.49 -7.81
N SER A 10 26.33 5.18 -9.07
CA SER A 10 25.00 4.69 -9.47
C SER A 10 24.65 3.37 -8.78
N ASP A 11 25.58 2.41 -8.75
CA ASP A 11 25.38 1.11 -8.13
C ASP A 11 25.20 1.24 -6.60
N ALA A 12 25.97 2.12 -5.95
CA ALA A 12 25.82 2.38 -4.52
C ALA A 12 24.44 3.00 -4.20
N VAL A 13 23.96 3.93 -5.02
CA VAL A 13 22.61 4.51 -4.88
C VAL A 13 21.54 3.43 -5.10
N PHE A 14 21.68 2.60 -6.13
CA PHE A 14 20.75 1.52 -6.41
C PHE A 14 20.70 0.51 -5.24
N ALA A 15 21.85 0.12 -4.69
CA ALA A 15 21.95 -0.77 -3.55
C ALA A 15 21.31 -0.16 -2.29
N ALA A 16 21.61 1.11 -1.99
CA ALA A 16 21.01 1.82 -0.86
C ALA A 16 19.48 1.91 -0.97
N GLN A 17 18.96 2.18 -2.17
CA GLN A 17 17.52 2.20 -2.42
C GLN A 17 16.89 0.80 -2.35
N SER A 18 17.63 -0.25 -2.71
CA SER A 18 17.18 -1.64 -2.64
C SER A 18 17.01 -2.16 -1.20
N ALA A 19 17.54 -1.44 -0.21
CA ALA A 19 17.36 -1.77 1.21
C ALA A 19 15.88 -1.86 1.62
N HIS A 20 14.99 -1.14 0.93
CA HIS A 20 13.55 -1.22 1.18
C HIS A 20 12.98 -2.63 1.00
N ILE A 21 13.56 -3.46 0.13
CA ILE A 21 13.10 -4.83 -0.12
C ILE A 21 13.23 -5.64 1.16
N TYR A 22 14.40 -5.60 1.80
CA TYR A 22 14.68 -6.35 3.03
C TYR A 22 13.84 -5.85 4.22
N VAL A 23 13.67 -4.53 4.34
CA VAL A 23 12.81 -3.93 5.38
C VAL A 23 11.37 -4.41 5.22
N PHE A 24 10.82 -4.29 4.02
CA PHE A 24 9.42 -4.64 3.79
C PHE A 24 9.19 -6.15 3.67
N GLU A 25 10.22 -6.95 3.38
CA GLU A 25 10.19 -8.41 3.50
C GLU A 25 10.06 -8.82 4.97
N SER A 26 10.95 -8.32 5.84
CA SER A 26 10.88 -8.55 7.29
C SER A 26 9.51 -8.16 7.87
N ILE A 27 9.03 -6.96 7.51
CA ILE A 27 7.71 -6.46 7.89
C ILE A 27 6.61 -7.39 7.34
N ALA A 28 6.66 -7.78 6.06
CA ALA A 28 5.61 -8.60 5.45
C ALA A 28 5.57 -10.04 5.99
N GLU A 29 6.70 -10.59 6.43
CA GLU A 29 6.78 -11.93 7.04
C GLU A 29 6.28 -11.96 8.49
N SER A 30 6.26 -10.82 9.15
CA SER A 30 5.67 -10.71 10.48
C SER A 30 4.14 -10.77 10.44
N ASN A 31 3.53 -11.25 11.53
CA ASN A 31 2.07 -11.35 11.65
C ASN A 31 1.37 -9.98 11.54
N PHE A 32 2.05 -8.86 11.86
CA PHE A 32 1.41 -7.55 11.88
C PHE A 32 1.00 -7.06 10.48
N ALA A 33 1.64 -7.56 9.43
CA ALA A 33 1.29 -7.14 8.07
C ALA A 33 -0.11 -7.62 7.65
N ASP A 34 -0.57 -8.73 8.23
CA ASP A 34 -1.92 -9.27 8.03
C ASP A 34 -2.95 -8.60 8.94
N ASP A 35 -2.51 -7.90 9.99
CA ASP A 35 -3.38 -7.10 10.84
C ASP A 35 -3.90 -5.85 10.12
N PHE A 36 -3.17 -5.32 9.13
CA PHE A 36 -3.63 -4.18 8.33
C PHE A 36 -4.97 -4.47 7.65
N PHE A 37 -5.96 -3.63 7.96
CA PHE A 37 -7.34 -3.78 7.49
C PHE A 37 -7.98 -5.11 7.90
N SER A 38 -7.47 -5.80 8.92
CA SER A 38 -8.17 -6.90 9.57
C SER A 38 -9.29 -6.39 10.47
N SER A 39 -10.08 -7.29 11.04
CA SER A 39 -11.03 -6.95 12.10
C SER A 39 -10.34 -6.38 13.35
N LEU A 40 -9.08 -6.75 13.63
CA LEU A 40 -8.33 -6.17 14.75
C LEU A 40 -8.04 -4.69 14.47
N TRP A 41 -7.57 -4.38 13.25
CA TRP A 41 -7.35 -2.99 12.83
C TRP A 41 -8.65 -2.19 12.76
N GLU A 42 -9.80 -2.78 12.41
CA GLU A 42 -11.09 -2.08 12.41
C GLU A 42 -11.55 -1.70 13.83
N ASN A 43 -11.21 -2.52 14.83
CA ASN A 43 -11.65 -2.33 16.21
C ASN A 43 -10.66 -1.56 17.10
N ASP A 44 -9.42 -1.37 16.64
CA ASP A 44 -8.35 -0.74 17.41
C ASP A 44 -8.47 0.80 17.51
N THR A 45 -8.88 1.37 18.64
CA THR A 45 -9.13 2.82 18.73
C THR A 45 -7.89 3.72 18.65
N GLN A 46 -6.66 3.17 18.67
CA GLN A 46 -5.43 3.96 18.76
C GLN A 46 -4.51 3.87 17.53
N ASN A 47 -4.93 3.20 16.45
CA ASN A 47 -4.13 3.03 15.24
C ASN A 47 -2.76 2.37 15.52
N TYR A 48 -2.70 1.42 16.47
CA TYR A 48 -1.50 0.69 16.86
C TYR A 48 -0.82 0.01 15.68
N THR A 49 -1.55 -0.45 14.66
CA THR A 49 -0.94 -1.07 13.48
C THR A 49 -0.07 -0.06 12.70
N ALA A 50 -0.52 1.18 12.53
CA ALA A 50 0.28 2.22 11.87
C ALA A 50 1.45 2.68 12.75
N GLN A 51 1.25 2.77 14.07
CA GLN A 51 2.33 3.06 15.01
C GLN A 51 3.40 1.97 14.98
N SER A 52 3.00 0.69 14.99
CA SER A 52 3.91 -0.46 14.94
C SER A 52 4.69 -0.49 13.64
N LEU A 53 4.05 -0.16 12.51
CA LEU A 53 4.73 -0.01 11.22
C LEU A 53 5.82 1.07 11.28
N VAL A 54 5.51 2.23 11.85
CA VAL A 54 6.48 3.33 12.01
C VAL A 54 7.64 2.92 12.92
N VAL A 55 7.37 2.24 14.04
CA VAL A 55 8.42 1.74 14.95
C VAL A 55 9.34 0.76 14.23
N ALA A 56 8.79 -0.22 13.51
CA ALA A 56 9.59 -1.18 12.74
C ALA A 56 10.44 -0.48 11.66
N ILE A 57 9.90 0.56 11.02
CA ILE A 57 10.66 1.38 10.07
C ILE A 57 11.78 2.14 10.77
N ASP A 58 11.53 2.75 11.93
CA ASP A 58 12.51 3.53 12.69
C ASP A 58 13.69 2.67 13.17
N GLU A 59 13.41 1.44 13.64
CA GLU A 59 14.41 0.45 14.00
C GLU A 59 15.34 0.15 12.81
N HIS A 60 14.77 -0.17 11.65
CA HIS A 60 15.55 -0.44 10.44
C HIS A 60 16.30 0.79 9.91
N LEU A 61 15.72 1.99 9.98
CA LEU A 61 16.40 3.22 9.57
C LEU A 61 17.57 3.55 10.51
N SER A 62 17.42 3.29 11.81
CA SER A 62 18.49 3.43 12.79
C SER A 62 19.65 2.49 12.45
N GLU A 63 19.38 1.23 12.16
CA GLU A 63 20.41 0.28 11.68
C GLU A 63 21.09 0.78 10.40
N MET A 64 20.31 1.20 9.39
CA MET A 64 20.85 1.73 8.13
C MET A 64 21.74 2.95 8.33
N SER A 65 21.40 3.84 9.28
CA SER A 65 22.21 5.02 9.59
C SER A 65 23.61 4.65 10.11
N THR A 66 23.74 3.49 10.77
CA THR A 66 25.04 2.98 11.22
C THR A 66 25.83 2.32 10.10
N CYS A 67 25.15 1.63 9.17
CA CYS A 67 25.79 0.94 8.05
C CYS A 67 26.16 1.88 6.89
N LEU A 68 25.35 2.90 6.63
CA LEU A 68 25.55 3.86 5.54
C LEU A 68 26.30 5.09 6.07
N SER A 69 27.64 5.07 6.01
CA SER A 69 28.48 6.20 6.44
C SER A 69 28.35 7.46 5.58
N ASN A 70 27.54 7.43 4.51
CA ASN A 70 27.37 8.53 3.57
C ASN A 70 25.92 9.05 3.63
N ASP A 71 25.76 10.31 4.06
CA ASP A 71 24.47 11.00 4.17
C ASP A 71 23.66 10.99 2.87
N LEU A 72 24.32 11.04 1.71
CA LEU A 72 23.63 10.94 0.42
C LEU A 72 22.99 9.56 0.23
N LEU A 73 23.73 8.49 0.52
CA LEU A 73 23.21 7.13 0.38
C LEU A 73 22.10 6.86 1.39
N TYR A 74 22.27 7.34 2.63
CA TYR A 74 21.23 7.27 3.65
C TYR A 74 19.96 8.03 3.23
N SER A 75 20.10 9.25 2.69
CA SER A 75 18.97 10.03 2.15
C SER A 75 18.24 9.29 1.02
N LYS A 76 18.97 8.58 0.15
CA LYS A 76 18.38 7.77 -0.93
C LYS A 76 17.66 6.53 -0.39
N ALA A 77 18.21 5.86 0.63
CA ALA A 77 17.55 4.76 1.32
C ALA A 77 16.25 5.23 1.99
N VAL A 78 16.29 6.32 2.78
CA VAL A 78 15.08 6.91 3.41
C VAL A 78 14.03 7.28 2.37
N SER A 79 14.43 7.88 1.26
CA SER A 79 13.51 8.20 0.16
C SER A 79 12.83 6.95 -0.41
N ALA A 80 13.57 5.84 -0.55
CA ALA A 80 13.02 4.56 -0.99
C ALA A 80 12.08 3.95 0.06
N ILE A 81 12.39 4.08 1.35
CA ILE A 81 11.55 3.62 2.46
C ILE A 81 10.23 4.40 2.53
N VAL A 82 10.26 5.73 2.38
CA VAL A 82 9.03 6.56 2.29
C VAL A 82 8.15 6.06 1.16
N LYS A 83 8.74 5.84 -0.02
CA LYS A 83 8.02 5.28 -1.16
C LYS A 83 7.41 3.94 -0.79
N ALA A 84 8.23 2.97 -0.40
CA ALA A 84 7.83 1.60 -0.09
C ALA A 84 6.73 1.52 0.98
N THR A 85 6.76 2.40 1.99
CA THR A 85 5.71 2.50 3.03
C THR A 85 4.34 2.78 2.43
N ILE A 86 4.25 3.79 1.56
CA ILE A 86 3.01 4.14 0.88
C ILE A 86 2.52 3.00 -0.03
N ARG A 87 3.45 2.34 -0.73
CA ARG A 87 3.11 1.20 -1.61
C ARG A 87 2.60 0.01 -0.80
N PHE A 88 3.26 -0.31 0.30
CA PHE A 88 2.88 -1.38 1.21
C PHE A 88 1.46 -1.15 1.74
N TYR A 89 1.17 0.05 2.23
CA TYR A 89 -0.15 0.41 2.73
C TYR A 89 -1.24 0.28 1.65
N ILE A 90 -1.01 0.86 0.46
CA ILE A 90 -1.94 0.75 -0.68
C ILE A 90 -2.13 -0.70 -1.11
N ARG A 91 -1.05 -1.50 -1.15
CA ARG A 91 -1.10 -2.92 -1.51
C ARG A 91 -1.97 -3.70 -0.54
N ARG A 92 -1.82 -3.46 0.77
CA ARG A 92 -2.66 -4.10 1.81
C ARG A 92 -4.13 -3.69 1.68
N LEU A 93 -4.42 -2.43 1.40
CA LEU A 93 -5.78 -1.94 1.18
C LEU A 93 -6.44 -2.60 -0.04
N LEU A 94 -5.71 -2.63 -1.17
CA LEU A 94 -6.20 -3.25 -2.41
C LEU A 94 -6.28 -4.77 -2.31
N PHE A 95 -5.41 -5.41 -1.53
CA PHE A 95 -5.49 -6.83 -1.23
C PHE A 95 -6.80 -7.16 -0.53
N LYS A 96 -7.19 -6.41 0.51
CA LYS A 96 -8.51 -6.53 1.16
C LYS A 96 -9.64 -6.36 0.15
N ALA A 97 -9.58 -5.33 -0.70
CA ALA A 97 -10.61 -5.10 -1.72
C ALA A 97 -10.75 -6.29 -2.68
N GLY A 98 -9.62 -6.88 -3.07
CA GLY A 98 -9.56 -8.11 -3.86
C GLY A 98 -10.21 -9.30 -3.17
N GLN A 99 -10.03 -9.48 -1.86
CA GLN A 99 -10.69 -10.53 -1.08
C GLN A 99 -12.21 -10.33 -1.04
N VAL A 100 -12.66 -9.12 -0.71
CA VAL A 100 -14.09 -8.74 -0.69
C VAL A 100 -14.72 -9.02 -2.06
N ARG A 101 -14.02 -8.69 -3.13
CA ARG A 101 -14.47 -8.94 -4.51
C ARG A 101 -14.60 -10.43 -4.82
N LYS A 102 -13.63 -11.26 -4.40
CA LYS A 102 -13.69 -12.72 -4.56
C LYS A 102 -14.88 -13.30 -3.81
N LEU A 103 -15.10 -12.88 -2.57
CA LEU A 103 -16.25 -13.28 -1.76
C LEU A 103 -17.58 -12.91 -2.43
N GLN A 104 -17.71 -11.67 -2.92
CA GLN A 104 -18.91 -11.22 -3.62
C GLN A 104 -19.18 -12.02 -4.89
N LYS A 105 -18.16 -12.29 -5.73
CA LYS A 105 -18.30 -13.14 -6.92
C LYS A 105 -18.75 -14.56 -6.56
N ALA A 106 -18.18 -15.12 -5.49
CA ALA A 106 -18.49 -16.48 -5.05
C ALA A 106 -19.94 -16.58 -4.53
N ARG A 107 -20.42 -15.59 -3.76
CA ARG A 107 -21.82 -15.48 -3.32
C ARG A 107 -22.80 -15.41 -4.50
N THR A 108 -22.52 -14.57 -5.52
CA THR A 108 -23.38 -14.48 -6.71
C THR A 108 -23.43 -15.80 -7.50
N ARG A 109 -22.32 -16.55 -7.55
CA ARG A 109 -22.28 -17.87 -8.20
C ARG A 109 -23.05 -18.93 -7.42
N SER A 110 -22.93 -18.96 -6.09
CA SER A 110 -23.67 -19.89 -5.23
C SER A 110 -25.18 -19.64 -5.27
N MET A 111 -25.62 -18.37 -5.36
CA MET A 111 -27.05 -18.06 -5.56
C MET A 111 -27.61 -18.58 -6.88
N ARG A 112 -26.79 -18.69 -7.94
CA ARG A 112 -27.20 -19.23 -9.25
C ARG A 112 -27.16 -20.75 -9.30
N ASP A 113 -26.43 -21.39 -8.40
CA ASP A 113 -26.21 -22.82 -8.36
C ASP A 113 -26.12 -23.31 -6.91
N PRO A 114 -27.27 -23.68 -6.30
CA PRO A 114 -27.37 -24.09 -4.90
C PRO A 114 -26.57 -25.35 -4.56
N THR A 115 -26.12 -26.11 -5.58
CA THR A 115 -25.34 -27.34 -5.39
C THR A 115 -23.88 -27.07 -5.05
N LYS A 116 -23.40 -25.83 -5.26
CA LYS A 116 -22.03 -25.43 -4.92
C LYS A 116 -21.91 -25.12 -3.43
N LYS A 117 -20.93 -25.78 -2.79
CA LYS A 117 -20.56 -25.62 -1.37
C LYS A 117 -20.61 -24.14 -0.95
N LYS A 118 -21.32 -23.85 0.16
CA LYS A 118 -21.35 -22.50 0.76
C LYS A 118 -19.91 -22.02 0.95
N VAL A 119 -19.66 -20.81 0.44
CA VAL A 119 -18.37 -20.13 0.59
C VAL A 119 -18.08 -20.00 2.07
N ASP A 120 -16.87 -20.39 2.46
CA ASP A 120 -16.40 -20.26 3.85
C ASP A 120 -16.50 -18.79 4.28
N ASP A 121 -17.16 -18.56 5.41
CA ASP A 121 -17.48 -17.20 5.89
C ASP A 121 -16.26 -16.50 6.51
N THR A 122 -15.10 -17.17 6.48
CA THR A 122 -13.77 -16.71 6.87
C THR A 122 -13.14 -15.70 5.89
N MET A 123 -13.71 -15.52 4.69
CA MET A 123 -13.22 -14.51 3.75
C MET A 123 -13.56 -13.08 4.18
N SER A 124 -12.61 -12.14 3.99
CA SER A 124 -12.77 -10.74 4.36
C SER A 124 -14.07 -10.15 3.81
N ARG A 125 -14.89 -9.63 4.73
CA ARG A 125 -16.09 -8.86 4.44
C ARG A 125 -15.69 -7.40 4.11
N PRO A 126 -16.58 -6.63 3.44
CA PRO A 126 -16.48 -5.18 3.45
C PRO A 126 -16.35 -4.66 4.90
N PHE A 127 -15.85 -3.44 5.05
CA PHE A 127 -15.80 -2.79 6.36
C PHE A 127 -17.22 -2.64 6.92
N GLU A 128 -17.36 -2.83 8.23
CA GLU A 128 -18.67 -2.74 8.90
C GLU A 128 -19.16 -1.29 8.96
N GLU A 129 -18.30 -0.37 9.42
CA GLU A 129 -18.61 1.05 9.62
C GLU A 129 -17.77 1.94 8.70
N SER A 130 -18.32 2.22 7.52
CA SER A 130 -17.63 2.95 6.44
C SER A 130 -17.08 4.31 6.85
N PHE A 131 -17.77 5.05 7.72
CA PHE A 131 -17.33 6.37 8.18
C PHE A 131 -16.08 6.28 9.06
N ASP A 132 -16.11 5.39 10.06
CA ASP A 132 -15.02 5.23 11.02
C ASP A 132 -13.75 4.72 10.34
N ILE A 133 -13.89 3.87 9.32
CA ILE A 133 -12.75 3.39 8.54
C ILE A 133 -12.05 4.51 7.79
N VAL A 134 -12.77 5.46 7.19
CA VAL A 134 -12.09 6.53 6.46
C VAL A 134 -11.34 7.46 7.41
N ARG A 135 -11.90 7.74 8.60
CA ARG A 135 -11.21 8.47 9.67
C ARG A 135 -9.98 7.73 10.18
N ARG A 136 -10.05 6.40 10.28
CA ARG A 136 -8.90 5.57 10.68
C ARG A 136 -7.79 5.62 9.65
N ILE A 137 -8.12 5.50 8.36
CA ILE A 137 -7.13 5.63 7.29
C ILE A 137 -6.47 7.02 7.32
N GLU A 138 -7.25 8.08 7.57
CA GLU A 138 -6.72 9.43 7.76
C GLU A 138 -5.74 9.51 8.95
N ALA A 139 -6.09 8.88 10.09
CA ALA A 139 -5.21 8.81 11.25
C ALA A 139 -3.92 8.02 10.97
N ASP A 140 -4.00 6.86 10.30
CA ASP A 140 -2.82 6.09 9.86
C ASP A 140 -1.91 6.94 8.97
N ILE A 141 -2.50 7.64 7.99
CA ILE A 141 -1.79 8.56 7.08
C ILE A 141 -1.05 9.62 7.89
N LYS A 142 -1.73 10.24 8.86
CA LYS A 142 -1.15 11.28 9.71
C LYS A 142 0.04 10.74 10.52
N ILE A 143 -0.10 9.57 11.15
CA ILE A 143 0.96 8.93 11.94
C ILE A 143 2.21 8.70 11.06
N MET A 144 2.04 8.04 9.91
CA MET A 144 3.15 7.77 9.00
C MET A 144 3.79 9.05 8.47
N LYS A 145 2.97 10.07 8.14
CA LYS A 145 3.47 11.35 7.60
C LYS A 145 4.27 12.12 8.63
N THR A 146 3.74 12.27 9.84
CA THR A 146 4.39 12.98 10.94
C THR A 146 5.75 12.35 11.29
N PHE A 147 5.85 11.03 11.27
CA PHE A 147 7.14 10.35 11.45
C PHE A 147 8.18 10.80 10.42
N PHE A 148 7.88 10.70 9.11
CA PHE A 148 8.84 11.09 8.07
C PHE A 148 9.10 12.60 8.04
N GLU A 149 8.10 13.43 8.35
CA GLU A 149 8.28 14.89 8.47
C GLU A 149 9.25 15.24 9.61
N GLY A 150 9.24 14.47 10.70
CA GLY A 150 10.22 14.59 11.79
C GLY A 150 11.68 14.38 11.34
N MET A 151 11.91 13.68 10.23
CA MET A 151 13.25 13.46 9.67
C MET A 151 13.73 14.60 8.75
N VAL A 152 12.83 15.48 8.29
CA VAL A 152 13.14 16.56 7.33
C VAL A 152 14.26 17.51 7.82
N PRO A 153 14.33 17.91 9.10
CA PRO A 153 15.43 18.76 9.57
C PRO A 153 16.83 18.15 9.37
N ARG A 154 16.92 16.81 9.40
CA ARG A 154 18.18 16.07 9.20
C ARG A 154 18.42 15.70 7.74
N ILE A 155 17.35 15.52 6.95
CA ILE A 155 17.42 15.08 5.56
C ILE A 155 16.50 15.94 4.67
N PRO A 156 16.78 17.24 4.47
CA PRO A 156 15.85 18.15 3.77
C PRO A 156 15.32 17.68 2.40
N PRO A 157 16.12 16.99 1.55
CA PRO A 157 15.65 16.51 0.25
C PRO A 157 14.43 15.57 0.30
N ILE A 158 14.15 14.89 1.41
CA ILE A 158 13.02 13.94 1.50
C ILE A 158 11.67 14.66 1.54
N SER A 159 11.62 15.95 1.88
CA SER A 159 10.36 16.71 2.00
C SER A 159 9.51 16.62 0.73
N ARG A 160 10.14 16.76 -0.45
CA ARG A 160 9.45 16.62 -1.75
C ARG A 160 8.94 15.21 -2.01
N VAL A 161 9.68 14.20 -1.55
CA VAL A 161 9.28 12.79 -1.66
C VAL A 161 8.07 12.54 -0.75
N ILE A 162 8.11 13.00 0.50
CA ILE A 162 6.99 12.89 1.44
C ILE A 162 5.73 13.53 0.83
N GLU A 163 5.82 14.80 0.39
CA GLU A 163 4.68 15.50 -0.20
C GLU A 163 4.10 14.74 -1.39
N HIS A 164 4.95 14.33 -2.34
CA HIS A 164 4.52 13.61 -3.52
C HIS A 164 3.85 12.29 -3.17
N GLU A 165 4.50 11.46 -2.35
CA GLU A 165 4.05 10.10 -2.09
C GLU A 165 2.82 10.05 -1.20
N PHE A 166 2.76 10.86 -0.13
CA PHE A 166 1.56 10.96 0.71
C PHE A 166 0.38 11.54 -0.05
N SER A 167 0.60 12.42 -1.04
CA SER A 167 -0.50 12.90 -1.86
C SER A 167 -1.20 11.76 -2.62
N ILE A 168 -0.50 10.68 -2.98
CA ILE A 168 -1.11 9.50 -3.61
C ILE A 168 -2.04 8.83 -2.62
N LEU A 169 -1.56 8.59 -1.40
CA LEU A 169 -2.35 7.92 -0.36
C LEU A 169 -3.59 8.73 0.05
N VAL A 170 -3.45 10.05 0.18
CA VAL A 170 -4.59 10.97 0.36
C VAL A 170 -5.59 10.84 -0.79
N THR A 171 -5.14 10.69 -2.04
CA THR A 171 -6.06 10.49 -3.18
C THR A 171 -6.88 9.20 -3.04
N PHE A 172 -6.29 8.13 -2.51
CA PHE A 172 -7.01 6.88 -2.22
C PHE A 172 -8.03 7.06 -1.08
N GLN A 173 -7.64 7.76 -0.01
CA GLN A 173 -8.52 8.08 1.11
C GLN A 173 -9.70 8.96 0.67
N GLU A 174 -9.48 9.95 -0.19
CA GLU A 174 -10.57 10.77 -0.72
C GLU A 174 -11.53 9.98 -1.62
N CYS A 175 -11.02 9.03 -2.40
CA CYS A 175 -11.87 8.11 -3.15
C CYS A 175 -12.76 7.26 -2.23
N LEU A 176 -12.28 6.91 -1.03
CA LEU A 176 -13.06 6.23 -0.01
C LEU A 176 -14.05 7.17 0.69
N ASN A 177 -13.69 8.43 0.97
CA ASN A 177 -14.61 9.44 1.54
C ASN A 177 -15.85 9.63 0.67
N VAL A 178 -15.64 9.81 -0.65
CA VAL A 178 -16.73 9.96 -1.63
C VAL A 178 -17.59 8.69 -1.64
N ALA A 179 -16.96 7.53 -1.52
CA ALA A 179 -17.65 6.24 -1.55
C ALA A 179 -18.44 5.94 -0.28
N ALA A 180 -17.94 6.37 0.88
CA ALA A 180 -18.62 6.28 2.15
C ALA A 180 -19.72 7.35 2.32
N GLY A 181 -19.89 8.25 1.33
CA GLY A 181 -20.91 9.31 1.38
C GLY A 181 -20.55 10.46 2.33
N VAL A 182 -19.29 10.55 2.76
CA VAL A 182 -18.81 11.58 3.69
C VAL A 182 -18.62 12.93 3.00
N SER A 183 -18.12 12.89 1.76
CA SER A 183 -17.87 14.09 0.97
C SER A 183 -19.09 14.43 0.11
N LEU A 184 -19.82 15.49 0.51
CA LEU A 184 -21.00 15.98 -0.21
C LEU A 184 -20.64 16.94 -1.35
N ASP A 185 -19.54 17.67 -1.22
CA ASP A 185 -19.17 18.79 -2.11
C ASP A 185 -18.07 18.47 -3.12
N SER A 186 -17.41 17.32 -3.01
CA SER A 186 -16.29 16.98 -3.88
C SER A 186 -16.73 16.19 -5.10
N SER A 187 -16.43 16.71 -6.29
CA SER A 187 -16.70 15.99 -7.54
C SER A 187 -15.85 14.72 -7.60
N PHE A 188 -16.50 13.56 -7.53
CA PHE A 188 -15.91 12.25 -7.81
C PHE A 188 -14.98 12.27 -9.05
N ALA A 189 -15.37 13.04 -10.08
CA ALA A 189 -14.59 13.15 -11.31
C ALA A 189 -13.20 13.76 -11.10
N ALA A 190 -13.05 14.69 -10.17
CA ALA A 190 -11.77 15.30 -9.84
C ALA A 190 -10.81 14.26 -9.22
N PHE A 191 -11.26 13.52 -8.21
CA PHE A 191 -10.42 12.51 -7.55
C PHE A 191 -10.09 11.34 -8.47
N ALA A 192 -11.05 10.87 -9.26
CA ALA A 192 -10.79 9.84 -10.26
C ALA A 192 -9.77 10.30 -11.31
N THR A 193 -9.79 11.58 -11.69
CA THR A 193 -8.77 12.19 -12.56
C THR A 193 -7.39 12.25 -11.91
N VAL A 194 -7.31 12.67 -10.64
CA VAL A 194 -6.04 12.71 -9.90
C VAL A 194 -5.47 11.31 -9.73
N LEU A 195 -6.31 10.34 -9.33
CA LEU A 195 -5.95 8.94 -9.21
C LEU A 195 -5.45 8.40 -10.56
N HIS A 196 -6.16 8.69 -11.65
CA HIS A 196 -5.76 8.28 -13.00
C HIS A 196 -4.36 8.79 -13.38
N LYS A 197 -4.06 10.06 -13.08
CA LYS A 197 -2.73 10.64 -13.34
C LYS A 197 -1.64 9.97 -12.49
N LYS A 198 -1.93 9.65 -11.23
CA LYS A 198 -0.98 9.04 -10.27
C LYS A 198 -0.79 7.53 -10.44
N THR A 199 -1.73 6.85 -11.09
CA THR A 199 -1.71 5.38 -11.29
C THR A 199 -1.30 5.00 -12.72
N GLY A 200 -0.53 5.84 -13.40
CA GLY A 200 0.02 5.50 -14.72
C GLY A 200 -0.95 5.61 -15.90
N ARG A 201 -2.07 6.34 -15.73
CA ARG A 201 -3.00 6.74 -16.81
C ARG A 201 -3.60 5.56 -17.59
N ASN A 202 -3.89 4.46 -16.91
CA ASN A 202 -4.64 3.34 -17.50
C ASN A 202 -6.11 3.40 -17.06
N VAL A 203 -7.01 3.73 -17.98
CA VAL A 203 -8.46 3.91 -17.67
C VAL A 203 -9.08 2.64 -17.09
N ARG A 204 -8.72 1.46 -17.61
CA ARG A 204 -9.24 0.16 -17.16
C ARG A 204 -8.80 -0.13 -15.73
N MET A 205 -7.53 0.13 -15.44
CA MET A 205 -6.95 -0.03 -14.11
C MET A 205 -7.55 0.97 -13.11
N THR A 206 -7.60 2.26 -13.46
CA THR A 206 -8.21 3.29 -12.60
C THR A 206 -9.66 2.93 -12.25
N LYS A 207 -10.47 2.53 -13.23
CA LYS A 207 -11.86 2.10 -12.98
C LYS A 207 -11.93 0.89 -12.05
N THR A 208 -11.00 -0.04 -12.18
CA THR A 208 -10.96 -1.25 -11.33
C THR A 208 -10.56 -0.91 -9.91
N ILE A 209 -9.54 -0.05 -9.72
CA ILE A 209 -9.14 0.45 -8.40
C ILE A 209 -10.32 1.15 -7.72
N ILE A 210 -11.02 2.04 -8.42
CA ILE A 210 -12.17 2.74 -7.85
C ILE A 210 -13.29 1.76 -7.50
N ASP A 211 -13.66 0.82 -8.38
CA ASP A 211 -14.68 -0.21 -8.07
C ASP A 211 -14.26 -1.07 -6.86
N ASP A 212 -12.98 -1.36 -6.70
CA ASP A 212 -12.43 -2.11 -5.56
C ASP A 212 -12.50 -1.32 -4.26
N LEU A 213 -12.06 -0.06 -4.24
CA LEU A 213 -12.17 0.82 -3.08
C LEU A 213 -13.64 0.98 -2.65
N TRP A 214 -14.54 1.11 -3.62
CA TRP A 214 -15.96 1.22 -3.34
C TRP A 214 -16.57 -0.04 -2.77
N ARG A 215 -16.07 -1.23 -3.14
CA ARG A 215 -16.53 -2.49 -2.52
C ARG A 215 -16.19 -2.58 -1.04
N LEU A 216 -15.19 -1.85 -0.58
CA LEU A 216 -14.78 -1.83 0.81
C LEU A 216 -15.79 -1.08 1.70
N VAL A 217 -16.37 0.02 1.20
CA VAL A 217 -17.14 0.98 2.03
C VAL A 217 -18.58 1.23 1.57
N VAL A 218 -18.97 0.89 0.34
CA VAL A 218 -20.29 1.27 -0.20
C VAL A 218 -21.36 0.25 0.20
N ASN A 219 -22.47 0.74 0.78
CA ASN A 219 -23.65 -0.09 0.99
C ASN A 219 -24.21 -0.57 -0.36
N SER A 220 -24.62 -1.83 -0.40
CA SER A 220 -25.02 -2.55 -1.62
C SER A 220 -25.96 -1.80 -2.56
N LYS A 221 -26.82 -0.92 -2.03
CA LYS A 221 -27.85 -0.14 -2.74
C LYS A 221 -27.28 0.99 -3.60
N GLU A 222 -26.20 1.65 -3.18
CA GLU A 222 -25.63 2.81 -3.90
C GLU A 222 -24.63 2.43 -5.00
N ARG A 223 -24.19 1.16 -5.01
CA ARG A 223 -23.22 0.65 -5.99
C ARG A 223 -23.65 0.86 -7.45
N HIS A 224 -24.94 0.87 -7.74
CA HIS A 224 -25.46 1.07 -9.11
C HIS A 224 -25.26 2.52 -9.58
N ARG A 225 -25.59 3.49 -8.73
CA ARG A 225 -25.37 4.92 -9.00
C ARG A 225 -23.89 5.16 -9.28
N MET A 226 -23.03 4.65 -8.42
CA MET A 226 -21.59 4.82 -8.52
C MET A 226 -21.00 4.21 -9.79
N ARG A 227 -21.43 3.00 -10.17
CA ARG A 227 -21.05 2.39 -11.46
C ARG A 227 -21.47 3.22 -12.66
N SER A 228 -22.61 3.91 -12.58
CA SER A 228 -23.05 4.84 -13.61
C SER A 228 -22.08 6.02 -13.73
N GLU A 229 -21.69 6.63 -12.61
CA GLU A 229 -20.71 7.72 -12.56
C GLU A 229 -19.34 7.30 -13.12
N LEU A 230 -18.86 6.10 -12.75
CA LEU A 230 -17.63 5.52 -13.32
C LEU A 230 -17.69 5.31 -14.84
N LYS A 231 -18.86 5.05 -15.40
CA LYS A 231 -19.03 4.95 -16.86
C LYS A 231 -18.93 6.33 -17.50
N LYS A 232 -19.59 7.34 -16.92
CA LYS A 232 -19.61 8.72 -17.42
C LYS A 232 -18.23 9.35 -17.49
N ILE A 233 -17.36 9.07 -16.51
CA ILE A 233 -16.01 9.65 -16.50
C ILE A 233 -15.02 8.96 -17.46
N GLY A 234 -15.35 7.78 -17.97
CA GLY A 234 -14.46 7.00 -18.84
C GLY A 234 -13.91 7.77 -20.05
N PRO A 235 -14.76 8.47 -20.83
CA PRO A 235 -14.33 9.31 -21.94
C PRO A 235 -13.37 10.44 -21.54
N GLU A 236 -13.59 11.07 -20.37
CA GLU A 236 -12.72 12.13 -19.86
C GLU A 236 -11.33 11.59 -19.50
N LEU A 237 -11.27 10.45 -18.83
CA LEU A 237 -10.00 9.78 -18.51
C LEU A 237 -9.24 9.36 -19.79
N ASN A 238 -9.94 8.88 -20.81
CA ASN A 238 -9.35 8.59 -22.12
C ASN A 238 -8.76 9.85 -22.77
N LYS A 239 -9.49 10.98 -22.73
CA LYS A 239 -9.00 12.26 -23.24
C LYS A 239 -7.73 12.71 -22.51
N ILE A 240 -7.70 12.58 -21.18
CA ILE A 240 -6.52 12.91 -20.36
C ILE A 240 -5.34 12.02 -20.73
N SER A 241 -5.54 10.71 -20.88
CA SER A 241 -4.50 9.79 -21.34
C SER A 241 -3.90 10.23 -22.68
N MET A 242 -4.74 10.58 -23.66
CA MET A 242 -4.29 11.04 -24.97
C MET A 242 -3.50 12.35 -24.91
N LEU A 243 -3.96 13.32 -24.13
CA LEU A 243 -3.29 14.62 -24.01
C LEU A 243 -1.92 14.48 -23.33
N CYS A 244 -1.82 13.65 -22.28
CA CYS A 244 -0.56 13.50 -21.57
C CYS A 244 0.46 12.64 -22.32
N ASN A 245 0.02 11.66 -23.13
CA ASN A 245 0.93 10.81 -23.91
C ASN A 245 1.53 11.57 -25.11
N LYS A 246 0.81 12.54 -25.68
CA LYS A 246 1.33 13.41 -26.75
C LYS A 246 2.50 14.31 -26.32
N GLY A 247 2.66 14.54 -25.01
CA GLY A 247 3.77 15.33 -24.45
C GLY A 247 4.97 14.50 -23.98
N GLN A 248 4.90 13.16 -24.01
CA GLN A 248 5.95 12.28 -23.48
C GLN A 248 6.80 11.59 -24.55
N THR A 249 6.50 11.76 -25.84
CA THR A 249 7.23 11.11 -26.94
C THR A 249 8.60 11.72 -27.27
N GLU A 250 9.06 12.76 -26.56
CA GLU A 250 10.29 13.48 -26.93
C GLU A 250 11.34 13.65 -25.83
N SER A 251 11.18 13.10 -24.62
CA SER A 251 12.25 13.19 -23.62
C SER A 251 12.46 11.93 -22.77
N LEU A 252 13.70 11.43 -22.80
CA LEU A 252 14.35 10.62 -21.75
C LEU A 252 14.14 9.08 -21.72
N SER A 253 13.88 8.41 -22.85
CA SER A 253 13.70 6.94 -22.81
C SER A 253 14.99 6.11 -22.65
N GLU A 254 16.17 6.62 -23.01
CA GLU A 254 17.38 5.77 -23.11
C GLU A 254 18.30 5.76 -21.88
N LEU A 255 18.07 6.64 -20.88
CA LEU A 255 18.86 6.66 -19.64
C LEU A 255 18.12 6.06 -18.42
N SER A 256 16.85 5.66 -18.59
CA SER A 256 15.95 5.35 -17.48
C SER A 256 15.90 3.87 -17.06
N GLU A 257 16.37 2.93 -17.88
CA GLU A 257 16.22 1.49 -17.58
C GLU A 257 17.09 0.99 -16.42
N ARG A 258 18.16 1.73 -16.04
CA ARG A 258 18.97 1.44 -14.84
C ARG A 258 18.53 2.19 -13.58
N ALA A 259 17.56 3.10 -13.68
CA ALA A 259 17.31 4.10 -12.64
C ALA A 259 16.24 3.71 -11.60
N GLU A 260 15.40 2.72 -11.89
CA GLU A 260 14.26 2.39 -11.02
C GLU A 260 14.47 1.05 -10.31
N VAL A 261 14.60 1.11 -8.99
CA VAL A 261 14.61 -0.08 -8.14
C VAL A 261 13.22 -0.73 -8.19
N PRO A 262 13.14 -2.06 -8.45
CA PRO A 262 11.87 -2.78 -8.44
C PRO A 262 11.07 -2.54 -7.16
N GLY A 263 9.74 -2.46 -7.28
CA GLY A 263 8.85 -2.27 -6.12
C GLY A 263 8.70 -0.83 -5.63
N LEU A 264 9.40 0.15 -6.21
CA LEU A 264 9.21 1.57 -5.86
C LEU A 264 8.25 2.31 -6.80
N ASP A 265 8.07 1.83 -8.03
CA ASP A 265 7.12 2.41 -8.98
C ASP A 265 5.68 1.94 -8.69
N MET A 266 4.78 2.91 -8.48
CA MET A 266 3.37 2.65 -8.22
C MET A 266 2.71 1.92 -9.41
N LYS A 267 3.09 2.25 -10.65
CA LYS A 267 2.48 1.63 -11.83
C LYS A 267 2.84 0.15 -11.92
N SER A 268 4.09 -0.23 -11.63
CA SER A 268 4.53 -1.63 -11.54
C SER A 268 3.71 -2.43 -10.51
N ILE A 269 3.52 -1.90 -9.31
CA ILE A 269 2.76 -2.58 -8.25
C ILE A 269 1.30 -2.76 -8.62
N LEU A 270 0.68 -1.71 -9.16
CA LEU A 270 -0.71 -1.81 -9.57
C LEU A 270 -0.85 -2.81 -10.72
N LYS A 271 0.10 -2.83 -11.66
CA LYS A 271 0.14 -3.87 -12.70
C LYS A 271 0.21 -5.25 -12.05
N ASP A 272 1.10 -5.50 -11.09
CA ASP A 272 1.19 -6.81 -10.42
C ASP A 272 -0.12 -7.22 -9.72
N ILE A 273 -0.78 -6.30 -9.02
CA ILE A 273 -2.06 -6.56 -8.34
C ILE A 273 -3.18 -6.90 -9.35
N TYR A 274 -3.13 -6.31 -10.54
CA TYR A 274 -4.22 -6.32 -11.51
C TYR A 274 -3.95 -7.14 -12.78
N SER A 275 -2.72 -7.60 -13.02
CA SER A 275 -2.30 -8.40 -14.18
C SER A 275 -2.97 -9.77 -14.24
N GLY A 276 -3.48 -10.27 -13.12
CA GLY A 276 -4.26 -11.52 -13.06
C GLY A 276 -5.78 -11.32 -13.15
N ASP A 277 -6.30 -10.09 -13.26
CA ASP A 277 -7.73 -9.90 -13.49
C ASP A 277 -7.97 -9.98 -15.00
N ASP A 278 -8.68 -11.03 -15.46
CA ASP A 278 -9.11 -11.21 -16.86
C ASP A 278 -9.85 -9.97 -17.43
N ARG A 279 -10.26 -9.06 -16.53
CA ARG A 279 -10.82 -7.76 -16.84
C ARG A 279 -9.78 -6.66 -17.08
N ILE A 280 -8.48 -6.92 -17.24
CA ILE A 280 -7.44 -5.90 -17.49
C ILE A 280 -6.51 -6.23 -18.68
N ASP A 281 -6.34 -7.50 -19.04
CA ASP A 281 -5.49 -7.89 -20.19
C ASP A 281 -6.22 -7.84 -21.55
N ASP A 282 -5.49 -7.36 -22.56
CA ASP A 282 -5.68 -7.71 -23.98
C ASP A 282 -4.33 -7.91 -24.69
N HIS A 283 -3.20 -7.42 -24.17
CA HIS A 283 -1.88 -7.71 -24.76
C HIS A 283 -0.77 -7.79 -23.69
N ASN A 284 0.09 -8.80 -23.84
CA ASN A 284 1.31 -9.12 -23.07
C ASN A 284 1.14 -9.77 -21.68
N LYS A 285 0.86 -11.08 -21.72
CA LYS A 285 1.23 -12.00 -20.63
C LYS A 285 2.75 -12.21 -20.62
N VAL A 286 3.47 -11.32 -19.95
CA VAL A 286 4.82 -11.62 -19.47
C VAL A 286 4.69 -11.92 -17.99
N HIS A 287 4.93 -13.18 -17.63
CA HIS A 287 4.90 -13.62 -16.25
C HIS A 287 6.22 -13.23 -15.60
N PHE A 288 6.21 -12.16 -14.81
CA PHE A 288 7.32 -11.84 -13.91
C PHE A 288 7.16 -12.70 -12.65
N PRO A 289 8.19 -13.45 -12.22
CA PRO A 289 8.15 -14.12 -10.94
C PRO A 289 8.04 -13.09 -9.81
N HIS A 290 7.05 -13.25 -8.94
CA HIS A 290 6.84 -12.39 -7.78
C HIS A 290 7.99 -12.59 -6.78
N PRO A 291 8.62 -11.53 -6.23
CA PRO A 291 9.67 -11.65 -5.21
C PRO A 291 9.22 -12.32 -3.90
N PHE A 292 7.91 -12.59 -3.76
CA PHE A 292 7.27 -13.12 -2.55
C PHE A 292 6.33 -14.30 -2.85
N ASP A 293 6.33 -14.82 -4.08
CA ASP A 293 5.66 -16.10 -4.34
C ASP A 293 6.57 -17.22 -3.83
N LYS A 294 6.39 -17.59 -2.55
CA LYS A 294 6.91 -18.85 -2.04
C LYS A 294 6.25 -19.97 -2.85
N LYS A 295 6.99 -20.55 -3.80
CA LYS A 295 6.63 -21.82 -4.42
C LYS A 295 6.32 -22.79 -3.28
N LYS A 296 5.07 -23.26 -3.19
CA LYS A 296 4.70 -24.36 -2.32
C LYS A 296 5.43 -25.61 -2.80
N THR A 297 6.65 -25.82 -2.32
CA THR A 297 7.31 -27.11 -2.37
C THR A 297 6.44 -28.05 -1.54
N LYS A 298 5.90 -29.09 -2.19
CA LYS A 298 5.19 -30.17 -1.48
C LYS A 298 6.20 -30.88 -0.59
N GLU A 299 6.34 -30.43 0.66
CA GLU A 299 6.99 -31.24 1.68
C GLU A 299 6.10 -32.44 1.98
N LYS A 300 6.67 -33.63 1.78
CA LYS A 300 6.09 -34.88 2.22
C LYS A 300 5.91 -34.81 3.73
N LYS A 301 4.67 -34.99 4.19
CA LYS A 301 4.37 -35.28 5.60
C LYS A 301 5.24 -36.45 6.05
N ILE A 302 6.14 -36.19 6.99
CA ILE A 302 6.67 -37.21 7.88
C ILE A 302 5.84 -37.07 9.15
N ASP A 303 5.05 -38.10 9.44
CA ASP A 303 4.30 -38.20 10.69
C ASP A 303 5.28 -38.34 11.85
N THR A 304 5.29 -37.36 12.74
CA THR A 304 5.80 -37.53 14.10
C THR A 304 4.74 -37.03 15.07
N ASN A 305 3.98 -37.98 15.61
CA ASN A 305 3.22 -37.80 16.85
C ASN A 305 4.21 -37.49 17.96
N VAL A 306 4.18 -36.26 18.48
CA VAL A 306 4.69 -35.94 19.81
C VAL A 306 3.66 -35.01 20.45
N GLU A 307 2.98 -35.53 21.48
CA GLU A 307 2.19 -34.75 22.41
C GLU A 307 3.10 -33.70 23.07
N VAL A 308 2.74 -32.43 22.93
CA VAL A 308 3.36 -31.35 23.70
C VAL A 308 2.31 -30.80 24.64
N ASP A 309 2.48 -31.17 25.91
CA ASP A 309 1.69 -30.71 27.03
C ASP A 309 1.71 -29.19 27.15
N ARG A 310 0.53 -28.64 27.43
CA ARG A 310 0.29 -27.25 27.79
C ARG A 310 1.00 -26.93 29.10
N TRP A 311 1.93 -25.98 29.07
CA TRP A 311 2.32 -25.21 30.24
C TRP A 311 2.09 -23.72 29.95
N TYR A 312 1.02 -23.19 30.54
CA TYR A 312 0.86 -21.76 30.78
C TYR A 312 1.45 -21.51 32.16
N ASP A 313 2.57 -20.80 32.23
CA ASP A 313 2.94 -20.06 33.44
C ASP A 313 3.00 -18.57 33.10
N ARG A 314 2.08 -17.85 33.73
CA ARG A 314 2.14 -16.40 33.93
C ARG A 314 3.20 -16.17 35.00
N GLU A 315 4.25 -15.41 34.69
CA GLU A 315 4.79 -14.45 35.64
C GLU A 315 5.81 -13.49 34.97
N SER A 316 5.49 -12.20 35.13
CA SER A 316 6.41 -11.06 35.28
C SER A 316 7.68 -10.98 34.43
N GLU A 317 7.63 -10.18 33.36
CA GLU A 317 8.71 -9.23 33.06
C GLU A 317 8.10 -7.90 32.61
N GLN A 318 8.30 -6.85 33.43
CA GLN A 318 8.01 -5.47 33.04
C GLN A 318 9.08 -4.98 32.05
N PRO A 319 8.70 -4.39 30.91
CA PRO A 319 9.65 -3.63 30.10
C PRO A 319 10.06 -2.35 30.85
N ARG A 320 11.35 -2.23 31.10
CA ARG A 320 12.00 -1.04 31.66
C ARG A 320 11.99 0.08 30.61
N HIS A 321 11.51 1.25 31.02
CA HIS A 321 11.80 2.59 30.50
C HIS A 321 11.55 2.88 29.00
N ILE A 322 10.33 3.31 28.68
CA ILE A 322 10.07 4.22 27.56
C ILE A 322 10.14 5.65 28.13
N LYS A 323 11.14 6.43 27.71
CA LYS A 323 11.29 7.86 28.03
C LYS A 323 11.43 8.74 26.78
N VAL A 324 10.77 8.37 25.68
CA VAL A 324 10.86 9.12 24.41
C VAL A 324 9.51 9.63 23.88
N ALA A 325 8.37 9.33 24.51
CA ALA A 325 7.06 9.75 23.99
C ALA A 325 6.46 11.04 24.59
N GLU A 326 7.03 11.61 25.66
CA GLU A 326 6.41 12.76 26.36
C GLU A 326 6.87 14.15 25.87
N ALA A 327 7.83 14.24 24.94
CA ALA A 327 8.37 15.54 24.52
C ALA A 327 7.63 16.20 23.33
N VAL A 328 6.58 15.58 22.77
CA VAL A 328 5.90 16.10 21.55
C VAL A 328 4.42 16.45 21.77
N TRP A 329 3.84 16.16 22.94
CA TRP A 329 2.39 16.29 23.17
C TRP A 329 1.99 17.09 24.42
N GLY A 330 2.85 17.99 24.89
CA GLY A 330 2.60 18.79 26.08
C GLY A 330 2.79 20.28 25.89
N GLU A 331 2.04 20.93 25.00
CA GLU A 331 1.82 22.39 25.06
C GLU A 331 0.69 22.86 24.13
N GLN A 332 -0.57 22.51 24.47
CA GLN A 332 -1.73 23.34 24.15
C GLN A 332 -2.73 23.25 25.30
N GLY A 333 -2.69 24.23 26.20
CA GLY A 333 -3.61 24.31 27.32
C GLY A 333 -3.13 25.19 28.47
N LYS A 334 -2.91 26.48 28.21
CA LYS A 334 -3.13 27.57 29.18
C LYS A 334 -3.64 28.80 28.46
#